data_AF-A0A6L7CK01-F1
#
_entry.id   AF-A0A6L7CK01-F1
#
_cell.length_a   1.000
_cell.length_b   1.000
_cell.length_c   1.000
_cell.angle_alpha   90.00
_cell.angle_beta   90.00
_cell.angle_gamma   90.00
#
_symmetry.space_group_name_H-M   'P 1'
#
loop_
_entity.id
_entity.type
_entity.pdbx_description
1 polymer ?
#
loop_
_entity_poly.entity_id
_entity_poly.type
_entity_poly.pdbx_seq_one_letter_code
_entity_poly.pdbx_strand_id
1 'polypeptide(L)' 'MTTLKLDTLSDRIKAHKNALVHIVKPPVCTERAQHYTEMYQQHLDKPIPVRRALALAHHLANRT' A
#
# COMPACT_ATOMS: atom_id res chain seq x y z
N MET A 1 -10.86 -37.90 -17.12
CA MET A 1 -10.98 -36.71 -16.24
C MET A 1 -9.60 -36.39 -15.68
N THR A 2 -9.24 -35.12 -15.56
CA THR A 2 -7.95 -34.70 -14.98
C THR A 2 -8.15 -34.36 -13.51
N THR A 3 -7.33 -34.93 -12.64
CA THR A 3 -7.31 -34.64 -11.20
C THR A 3 -6.12 -33.74 -10.88
N LEU A 4 -6.36 -32.60 -10.23
CA LEU A 4 -5.31 -31.64 -9.89
C LEU A 4 -4.77 -31.87 -8.47
N LYS A 5 -3.48 -31.59 -8.27
CA LYS A 5 -2.84 -31.60 -6.96
C LYS A 5 -2.89 -30.20 -6.34
N LEU A 6 -3.84 -29.98 -5.42
CA LEU A 6 -4.18 -28.66 -4.86
C LEU A 6 -3.65 -28.42 -3.43
N ASP A 7 -2.85 -29.34 -2.91
CA ASP A 7 -2.32 -29.35 -1.54
C ASP A 7 -0.87 -28.86 -1.43
N THR A 8 -0.22 -28.59 -2.56
CA THR A 8 1.22 -28.33 -2.62
C THR A 8 1.50 -26.84 -2.72
N LEU A 9 2.30 -26.32 -1.78
CA LEU A 9 2.88 -24.98 -1.81
C LEU A 9 4.39 -25.08 -1.57
N SER A 10 5.17 -24.20 -2.19
CA SER A 10 6.60 -24.10 -1.88
C SER A 10 6.82 -23.49 -0.49
N ASP A 11 7.94 -23.82 0.14
CA ASP A 11 8.21 -23.37 1.52
C ASP A 11 8.31 -21.84 1.62
N ARG A 12 8.79 -21.17 0.56
CA ARG A 12 8.73 -19.70 0.41
C ARG A 12 7.31 -19.17 0.60
N ILE A 13 6.33 -19.79 -0.05
CA ILE A 13 4.93 -19.35 0.01
C ILE A 13 4.29 -19.71 1.35
N LYS A 14 4.61 -20.89 1.92
CA LYS A 14 4.14 -21.27 3.26
C LYS A 14 4.61 -20.27 4.31
N ALA A 15 5.91 -19.94 4.31
CA ALA A 15 6.50 -18.98 5.24
C ALA A 15 5.86 -17.59 5.08
N HIS A 16 5.73 -17.10 3.84
CA HIS A 16 5.11 -15.80 3.57
C HIS A 16 3.64 -15.74 3.99
N LYS A 17 2.84 -16.77 3.65
CA LYS A 17 1.44 -16.87 4.10
C LYS A 17 1.36 -16.85 5.62
N ASN A 18 2.19 -17.64 6.30
CA ASN A 18 2.20 -17.69 7.76
C ASN A 18 2.56 -16.33 8.37
N ALA A 19 3.51 -15.59 7.80
CA ALA A 19 3.83 -14.25 8.27
C ALA A 19 2.62 -13.29 8.18
N LEU A 20 1.81 -13.39 7.12
CA LEU A 20 0.65 -12.52 6.91
C LEU A 20 -0.57 -12.90 7.75
N VAL A 21 -0.93 -14.19 7.82
CA VAL A 21 -2.17 -14.64 8.50
C VAL A 21 -2.09 -14.55 10.02
N HIS A 22 -0.88 -14.45 10.59
CA HIS A 22 -0.68 -14.27 12.03
C HIS A 22 -0.66 -12.79 12.45
N ILE A 23 -0.91 -11.84 11.54
CA ILE A 23 -1.13 -10.43 11.89
C ILE A 23 -2.54 -10.29 12.49
N VAL A 24 -2.66 -10.56 13.80
CA VAL A 24 -3.96 -10.55 14.52
C VAL A 24 -4.50 -9.13 14.73
N LYS A 25 -3.61 -8.14 14.89
CA LYS A 25 -3.97 -6.72 15.01
C LYS A 25 -3.19 -5.92 13.97
N PRO A 26 -3.78 -5.66 12.78
CA PRO A 26 -3.13 -4.89 11.73
C PRO A 26 -2.83 -3.45 12.19
N PRO A 27 -1.65 -2.89 11.83
CA PRO A 27 -1.35 -1.49 12.12
C PRO A 27 -2.07 -0.54 11.14
N VAL A 28 -2.08 0.75 11.47
CA VAL A 28 -2.52 1.82 10.57
C VAL A 28 -1.30 2.66 10.18
N CYS A 29 -1.12 2.92 8.89
CA CYS A 29 -0.10 3.84 8.37
C CYS A 29 -0.72 5.22 8.09
N THR A 30 -0.08 6.28 8.58
CA THR A 30 -0.54 7.68 8.41
C THR A 30 0.25 8.46 7.38
N GLU A 31 1.33 7.90 6.81
CA GLU A 31 2.20 8.59 5.84
C GLU A 31 1.41 9.17 4.66
N ARG A 32 0.50 8.37 4.08
CA ARG A 32 -0.35 8.84 2.98
C ARG A 32 -1.22 10.01 3.39
N ALA A 33 -1.82 9.95 4.58
CA ALA A 33 -2.68 11.03 5.06
C ALA A 33 -1.88 12.32 5.31
N GLN A 34 -0.67 12.18 5.88
CA GLN A 34 0.26 13.29 6.10
C GLN A 34 0.70 13.92 4.77
N HIS A 35 1.32 13.13 3.88
CA HIS A 35 1.87 13.60 2.59
C HIS A 35 0.80 14.26 1.72
N TYR A 36 -0.42 13.72 1.71
CA TYR A 36 -1.51 14.31 0.94
C TYR A 36 -1.99 15.63 1.54
N THR A 37 -2.11 15.71 2.88
CA THR A 37 -2.52 16.94 3.57
C THR A 37 -1.53 18.07 3.28
N GLU A 38 -0.24 17.78 3.42
CA GLU A 38 0.84 18.75 3.16
C GLU A 38 0.78 19.30 1.72
N MET A 39 0.74 18.40 0.72
CA MET A 39 0.68 18.82 -0.68
C MET A 39 -0.62 19.54 -1.03
N TYR A 40 -1.73 19.20 -0.37
CA TYR A 40 -2.98 19.89 -0.57
C TYR A 40 -2.95 21.33 -0.04
N GLN A 41 -2.34 21.55 1.13
CA GLN A 41 -2.16 22.87 1.73
C GLN A 41 -1.20 23.73 0.91
N GLN A 42 -0.11 23.16 0.41
CA GLN A 42 0.92 23.88 -0.37
C GLN A 42 0.49 24.22 -1.80
N HIS A 43 -0.49 23.50 -2.36
CA HIS A 43 -0.92 23.66 -3.76
C HIS A 43 -2.39 24.05 -3.91
N LEU A 44 -2.88 24.90 -3.00
CA LEU A 44 -4.24 25.46 -3.05
C LEU A 44 -4.51 26.26 -4.35
N ASP A 45 -3.46 26.78 -4.98
CA ASP A 45 -3.47 27.47 -6.27
C ASP A 45 -3.82 26.57 -7.45
N LYS A 46 -3.61 25.26 -7.33
CA LYS A 46 -3.73 24.34 -8.47
C LYS A 46 -5.13 23.75 -8.59
N PRO A 47 -5.59 23.45 -9.81
CA PRO A 47 -6.79 22.64 -10.02
C PRO A 47 -6.67 21.30 -9.28
N ILE A 48 -7.81 20.80 -8.78
CA ILE A 48 -7.87 19.56 -8.00
C ILE A 48 -7.15 18.38 -8.68
N PRO A 49 -7.29 18.14 -10.01
CA PRO A 49 -6.58 17.03 -10.66
C PRO A 49 -5.06 17.14 -10.56
N VAL A 50 -4.52 18.34 -10.75
CA VAL A 50 -3.08 18.62 -10.67
C VAL A 50 -2.58 18.48 -9.24
N ARG A 51 -3.33 19.01 -8.27
CA ARG A 51 -3.01 18.90 -6.84
C ARG A 51 -2.91 17.44 -6.38
N ARG A 52 -3.82 16.58 -6.84
CA ARG A 52 -3.79 15.13 -6.56
C ARG A 52 -2.59 14.43 -7.18
N ALA A 53 -2.24 14.80 -8.41
CA ALA A 53 -1.06 14.25 -9.08
C ALA A 53 0.22 14.59 -8.32
N LEU A 54 0.36 15.84 -7.86
CA LEU A 54 1.49 16.26 -7.03
C LEU A 54 1.50 15.57 -5.66
N ALA A 55 0.35 15.47 -5.00
CA ALA A 55 0.21 14.74 -3.73
C ALA A 55 0.64 13.27 -3.84
N LEU A 56 0.24 12.59 -4.92
CA LEU A 56 0.65 11.22 -5.18
C LEU A 56 2.15 11.13 -5.49
N ALA A 57 2.68 12.00 -6.35
CA ALA A 57 4.11 12.01 -6.69
C ALA A 57 4.97 12.22 -5.44
N HIS A 58 4.60 13.18 -4.59
CA HIS A 58 5.27 13.43 -3.32
C HIS A 58 5.17 12.23 -2.37
N HIS A 59 3.98 11.62 -2.24
CA HIS A 59 3.83 10.44 -1.39
C HIS A 59 4.68 9.26 -1.89
N LEU A 60 4.71 8.98 -3.19
CA LEU A 60 5.51 7.89 -3.75
C LEU A 60 7.03 8.11 -3.61
N ALA A 61 7.48 9.37 -3.61
CA ALA A 61 8.88 9.72 -3.41
C ALA A 61 9.35 9.62 -1.94
N ASN A 62 8.44 9.78 -0.98
CA ASN A 62 8.79 9.92 0.45
C ASN A 62 8.23 8.83 1.36
N ARG A 63 7.30 7.99 0.89
CA ARG A 63 6.77 6.86 1.68
C ARG A 63 7.82 5.77 1.86
N THR A 64 7.65 4.98 2.92
CA THR A 64 8.43 3.77 3.16
C THR A 64 8.07 2.66 2.15
#